data_AF-A0A8S1JPW3-F1
#
_entry.id   AF-A0A8S1JPW3-F1
#
_cell.length_a   1.000
_cell.length_b   1.000
_cell.length_c   1.000
_cell.angle_alpha   90.00
_cell.angle_beta   90.00
_cell.angle_gamma   90.00
#
_symmetry.space_group_name_H-M   'P 1'
#
loop_
_entity.id
_entity.type
_entity.pdbx_description
1 polymer ?
#
loop_
_entity_poly.entity_id
_entity_poly.type
_entity_poly.pdbx_seq_one_letter_code
_entity_poly.pdbx_strand_id
1 'polypeptide(L)'
;MSQIDSQLLRSLIVNPESIDENFLCGICCQLVVNPKECENCQHLYCLECIQDWLKKNKICPYRCTEGEIKLKEPHRFVKNSISHLNLKCQNADCDQIIELGLMDSHYKECKHTIQNCQNEGCQDKIKNLNLEEHKQKCQFRKVTCDQCLVIYMISQDHNCIRSMKQQIDDQNLIINQLKQLVLQQQATQQEQQQQIKILQQLIERPQGQKYLVCDKGHQLIWINPLYNQKCGRCLQNNEISRFKCQQCQKIYCQSCKKPYFYNQKCPSNHQLQFDKIARASISCDFCGEIPFKKGEGVWSDRECDFDICISCYNKAQQ
;
A
#
# COMPACT_ATOMS: atom_id res chain seq x y z
N MET A 1 7.14 23.24 -34.49
CA MET A 1 6.29 24.28 -35.14
C MET A 1 6.09 25.58 -34.33
N SER A 2 6.52 25.70 -33.06
CA SER A 2 6.17 26.85 -32.19
C SER A 2 7.03 28.11 -32.31
N GLN A 3 7.86 28.26 -33.35
CA GLN A 3 8.78 29.41 -33.48
C GLN A 3 8.89 30.01 -34.89
N ILE A 4 8.15 29.49 -35.88
CA ILE A 4 8.20 30.03 -37.24
C ILE A 4 6.85 30.67 -37.55
N ASP A 5 6.82 32.00 -37.57
CA ASP A 5 5.68 32.76 -38.07
C ASP A 5 5.48 32.49 -39.58
N SER A 6 4.24 32.59 -40.06
CA SER A 6 3.82 32.32 -41.44
C SER A 6 4.63 33.15 -42.46
N GLN A 7 5.07 34.36 -42.09
CA GLN A 7 5.94 35.20 -42.91
C GLN A 7 7.38 34.66 -42.99
N LEU A 8 7.96 34.22 -41.87
CA LEU A 8 9.30 33.62 -41.82
C LEU A 8 9.31 32.30 -42.59
N LEU A 9 8.25 31.48 -42.44
CA LEU A 9 8.10 30.21 -43.13
C LEU A 9 8.19 30.38 -44.64
N ARG A 10 7.52 31.39 -45.22
CA ARG A 10 7.55 31.67 -46.66
C ARG A 10 8.94 32.05 -47.17
N SER A 11 9.71 32.79 -46.38
CA SER A 11 11.07 33.22 -46.75
C SER A 11 12.08 32.07 -46.79
N LEU A 12 11.80 30.98 -46.09
CA LEU A 12 12.71 29.84 -45.97
C LEU A 12 12.44 28.75 -47.02
N ILE A 13 11.30 28.79 -47.72
CA ILE A 13 10.96 27.78 -48.74
C ILE A 13 11.91 27.92 -49.93
N VAL A 14 12.49 26.80 -50.37
CA VAL A 14 13.48 26.78 -51.46
C VAL A 14 12.87 27.23 -52.79
N ASN A 15 11.63 26.80 -53.07
CA ASN A 15 10.89 27.14 -54.28
C ASN A 15 9.51 27.69 -53.92
N PRO A 16 9.41 28.98 -53.52
CA PRO A 16 8.14 29.56 -53.06
C PRO A 16 7.10 29.67 -54.18
N GLU A 17 7.53 29.79 -55.44
CA GLU A 17 6.65 29.90 -56.61
C GLU A 17 6.06 28.54 -57.06
N SER A 18 6.63 27.42 -56.59
CA SER A 18 6.13 26.08 -56.90
C SER A 18 5.14 25.55 -55.86
N ILE A 19 4.75 26.37 -54.88
CA ILE A 19 3.76 25.98 -53.87
C ILE A 19 2.39 26.00 -54.51
N ASP A 20 1.67 24.90 -54.41
CA ASP A 20 0.28 24.82 -54.84
C ASP A 20 -0.58 25.85 -54.07
N GLU A 21 -1.33 26.68 -54.80
CA GLU A 21 -2.22 27.70 -54.24
C GLU A 21 -3.25 27.09 -53.27
N ASN A 22 -3.58 25.80 -53.46
CA ASN A 22 -4.48 25.06 -52.57
C ASN A 22 -3.91 24.87 -51.15
N PHE A 23 -2.61 25.08 -50.94
CA PHE A 23 -1.97 25.06 -49.61
C PHE A 23 -1.90 26.44 -48.95
N LEU A 24 -2.43 27.48 -49.60
CA LEU A 24 -2.46 28.83 -49.06
C LEU A 24 -3.72 29.05 -48.21
N CYS A 25 -3.56 29.84 -47.14
CA CYS A 25 -4.64 30.22 -46.28
C CYS A 25 -5.56 31.22 -47.00
N GLY A 26 -6.86 30.92 -47.04
CA GLY A 26 -7.87 31.81 -47.61
C GLY A 26 -8.12 33.14 -46.88
N ILE A 27 -7.33 33.48 -45.86
CA ILE A 27 -7.42 34.74 -45.10
C ILE A 27 -6.11 35.54 -45.22
N CYS A 28 -4.97 34.94 -44.86
CA CYS A 28 -3.67 35.64 -44.90
C CYS A 28 -2.91 35.45 -46.23
N CYS A 29 -3.40 34.59 -47.14
CA CYS A 29 -2.78 34.28 -48.43
C CYS A 29 -1.31 33.80 -48.34
N GLN A 30 -0.95 33.19 -47.20
CA GLN A 30 0.34 32.56 -46.94
C GLN A 30 0.18 31.06 -46.77
N LEU A 31 1.29 30.30 -46.84
CA LEU A 31 1.27 28.86 -46.58
C LEU A 31 0.65 28.57 -45.21
N VAL A 32 -0.29 27.63 -45.18
CA VAL A 32 -1.07 27.35 -43.96
C VAL A 32 -0.22 26.81 -42.81
N VAL A 33 -0.38 27.41 -41.63
CA VAL A 33 0.23 26.95 -40.37
C VAL A 33 -0.85 26.37 -39.46
N ASN A 34 -0.63 25.13 -38.99
CA ASN A 34 -1.63 24.34 -38.26
C ASN A 34 -3.00 24.35 -38.96
N PRO A 35 -3.07 23.84 -40.21
CA PRO A 35 -4.22 24.05 -41.09
C PRO A 35 -5.54 23.49 -40.55
N LYS A 36 -6.63 24.22 -40.81
CA LYS A 36 -8.02 23.79 -40.66
C LYS A 36 -8.72 23.86 -42.00
N GLU A 37 -9.54 22.86 -42.30
CA GLU A 37 -10.27 22.73 -43.57
C GLU A 37 -11.77 22.96 -43.32
N CYS A 38 -12.43 23.77 -44.15
CA CYS A 38 -13.88 23.89 -44.11
C CYS A 38 -14.54 22.59 -44.60
N GLU A 39 -15.51 22.05 -43.85
CA GLU A 39 -16.19 20.81 -44.24
C GLU A 39 -16.92 20.92 -45.58
N ASN A 40 -17.45 22.10 -45.90
CA ASN A 40 -18.31 22.31 -47.08
C ASN A 40 -17.51 22.66 -48.35
N CYS A 41 -16.62 23.66 -48.27
CA CYS A 41 -15.88 24.16 -49.44
C CYS A 41 -14.42 23.70 -49.51
N GLN A 42 -13.92 22.93 -48.54
CA GLN A 42 -12.58 22.36 -48.50
C GLN A 42 -11.42 23.38 -48.55
N HIS A 43 -11.70 24.67 -48.39
CA HIS A 43 -10.67 25.71 -48.32
C HIS A 43 -9.91 25.60 -47.00
N LEU A 44 -8.60 25.87 -47.05
CA LEU A 44 -7.70 25.79 -45.91
C LEU A 44 -7.49 27.17 -45.26
N TYR A 45 -7.32 27.14 -43.94
CA TYR A 45 -7.01 28.31 -43.13
C TYR A 45 -5.97 27.98 -42.08
N CYS A 46 -5.10 28.93 -41.72
CA CYS A 46 -4.30 28.81 -40.51
C CYS A 46 -5.21 28.78 -39.28
N LEU A 47 -4.81 28.04 -38.24
CA LEU A 47 -5.59 27.95 -37.00
C LEU A 47 -5.91 29.32 -36.40
N GLU A 48 -4.91 30.19 -36.30
CA GLU A 48 -5.07 31.53 -35.72
C GLU A 48 -5.94 32.42 -36.60
N CYS A 49 -5.71 32.42 -37.93
CA CYS A 49 -6.48 33.23 -38.86
C CYS A 49 -7.98 32.91 -38.81
N ILE A 50 -8.35 31.63 -38.80
CA ILE A 50 -9.78 31.26 -38.75
C ILE A 50 -10.38 31.50 -37.36
N GLN A 51 -9.62 31.29 -36.28
CA GLN A 51 -10.09 31.61 -34.93
C GLN A 51 -10.38 33.11 -34.77
N ASP A 52 -9.50 33.98 -35.29
CA ASP A 52 -9.70 35.43 -35.25
C ASP A 52 -10.89 35.88 -36.09
N TRP A 53 -11.09 35.26 -37.26
CA TRP A 53 -12.30 35.47 -38.05
C TRP A 53 -13.56 35.08 -37.28
N LEU A 54 -13.53 33.92 -36.61
CA LEU A 54 -14.66 33.35 -35.86
C LEU A 54 -15.07 34.14 -34.61
N LYS A 55 -14.21 35.05 -34.13
CA LYS A 55 -14.56 36.01 -33.07
C LYS A 55 -15.54 37.07 -33.56
N LYS A 56 -15.50 37.43 -34.85
CA LYS A 56 -16.31 38.51 -35.44
C LYS A 56 -17.44 38.01 -36.33
N ASN A 57 -17.23 36.89 -37.03
CA ASN A 57 -18.18 36.32 -37.98
C ASN A 57 -18.34 34.82 -37.72
N LYS A 58 -19.55 34.26 -37.82
CA LYS A 58 -19.77 32.80 -37.66
C LYS A 58 -19.82 32.03 -38.98
N ILE A 59 -19.73 32.73 -40.10
CA ILE A 59 -19.81 32.17 -41.44
C ILE A 59 -18.42 31.90 -42.04
N CYS A 60 -18.36 31.03 -43.04
CA CYS A 60 -17.15 30.79 -43.81
C CYS A 60 -16.65 32.10 -44.46
N PRO A 61 -15.34 32.40 -44.48
CA PRO A 61 -14.80 33.56 -45.21
C PRO A 61 -15.22 33.60 -46.69
N TYR A 62 -15.33 32.43 -47.32
CA TYR A 62 -15.81 32.27 -48.71
C TYR A 62 -17.34 32.21 -48.83
N ARG A 63 -18.08 32.31 -47.73
CA ARG A 63 -19.55 32.28 -47.68
C ARG A 63 -20.17 31.08 -48.42
N CYS A 64 -19.54 29.92 -48.32
CA CYS A 64 -20.00 28.70 -49.00
C CYS A 64 -21.34 28.16 -48.48
N THR A 65 -21.79 28.61 -47.30
CA THR A 65 -23.05 28.22 -46.67
C THR A 65 -23.62 29.38 -45.84
N GLU A 66 -24.94 29.43 -45.70
CA GLU A 66 -25.65 30.45 -44.91
C GLU A 66 -25.57 30.22 -43.39
N GLY A 67 -25.20 29.01 -42.96
CA GLY A 67 -25.05 28.64 -41.54
C GLY A 67 -23.63 28.79 -40.96
N GLU A 68 -23.47 28.43 -39.68
CA GLU A 68 -22.18 28.43 -39.00
C GLU A 68 -21.16 27.51 -39.70
N ILE A 69 -19.92 27.98 -39.88
CA ILE A 69 -18.87 27.18 -40.49
C ILE A 69 -18.47 26.01 -39.58
N LYS A 70 -18.40 24.82 -40.18
CA LYS A 70 -17.78 23.64 -39.57
C LYS A 70 -16.37 23.44 -40.09
N LEU A 71 -15.43 23.24 -39.17
CA LEU A 71 -14.01 23.04 -39.45
C LEU A 71 -13.61 21.63 -39.05
N LYS A 72 -12.88 20.97 -39.95
CA LYS A 72 -12.27 19.66 -39.72
C LYS A 72 -10.76 19.74 -39.90
N GLU A 73 -10.09 18.66 -39.51
CA GLU A 73 -8.69 18.45 -39.86
C GLU A 73 -8.55 18.24 -41.38
N PRO A 74 -7.52 18.83 -42.02
CA PRO A 74 -7.26 18.61 -43.43
C PRO A 74 -6.98 17.14 -43.74
N HIS A 75 -7.29 16.74 -44.97
CA HIS A 75 -6.99 15.39 -45.44
C HIS A 75 -5.50 15.05 -45.29
N ARG A 76 -5.18 13.78 -44.99
CA ARG A 76 -3.80 13.31 -44.77
C ARG A 76 -2.84 13.67 -45.92
N PHE A 77 -3.35 13.67 -47.16
CA PHE A 77 -2.57 14.04 -48.34
C PHE A 77 -2.08 15.48 -48.24
N VAL A 78 -2.95 16.43 -47.87
CA VAL A 78 -2.61 17.85 -47.71
C VAL A 78 -1.54 18.01 -46.62
N LYS A 79 -1.71 17.34 -45.48
CA LYS A 79 -0.73 17.37 -44.39
C LYS A 79 0.64 16.82 -44.82
N ASN A 80 0.66 15.69 -45.52
CA ASN A 80 1.89 15.07 -46.01
C ASN A 80 2.56 15.96 -47.07
N SER A 81 1.81 16.48 -48.04
CA SER A 81 2.34 17.37 -49.08
C SER A 81 2.97 18.63 -48.49
N ILE A 82 2.32 19.25 -47.50
CA ILE A 82 2.89 20.40 -46.77
C ILE A 82 4.15 19.97 -46.00
N SER A 83 4.16 18.80 -45.37
CA SER A 83 5.32 18.31 -44.61
C SER A 83 6.55 18.01 -45.48
N HIS A 84 6.37 17.66 -46.76
CA HIS A 84 7.46 17.40 -47.71
C HIS A 84 7.99 18.67 -48.40
N LEU A 85 7.46 19.85 -48.09
CA LEU A 85 8.01 21.11 -48.60
C LEU A 85 9.44 21.28 -48.10
N ASN A 86 10.35 21.62 -49.02
CA ASN A 86 11.76 21.84 -48.73
C ASN A 86 12.00 23.28 -48.27
N LEU A 87 12.58 23.41 -47.07
CA LEU A 87 12.95 24.70 -46.46
C LEU A 87 14.44 24.75 -46.18
N LYS A 88 15.02 25.94 -46.31
CA LYS A 88 16.32 26.29 -45.76
C LYS A 88 16.19 26.44 -44.24
N CYS A 89 17.23 26.05 -43.51
CA CYS A 89 17.31 26.33 -42.09
C CYS A 89 17.24 27.85 -41.81
N GLN A 90 16.54 28.27 -40.75
CA GLN A 90 16.48 29.70 -40.38
C GLN A 90 17.84 30.25 -39.88
N ASN A 91 18.75 29.36 -39.48
CA ASN A 91 20.09 29.76 -39.02
C ASN A 91 20.93 30.13 -40.26
N ALA A 92 21.38 31.38 -40.35
CA ALA A 92 22.10 31.91 -41.51
C ALA A 92 23.37 31.12 -41.89
N ASP A 93 24.01 30.48 -40.91
CA ASP A 93 25.22 29.68 -41.10
C ASP A 93 24.93 28.20 -41.45
N CYS A 94 23.66 27.82 -41.64
CA CYS A 94 23.25 26.44 -41.94
C CYS A 94 22.68 26.34 -43.35
N ASP A 95 23.47 25.79 -44.28
CA ASP A 95 23.08 25.61 -45.68
C ASP A 95 22.19 24.37 -45.95
N GLN A 96 21.74 23.69 -44.90
CA GLN A 96 20.92 22.49 -45.05
C GLN A 96 19.52 22.84 -45.56
N ILE A 97 19.03 22.00 -46.48
CA ILE A 97 17.65 22.00 -46.96
C ILE A 97 16.97 20.79 -46.33
N ILE A 98 15.87 21.03 -45.61
CA ILE A 98 15.15 20.01 -44.84
C ILE A 98 13.66 20.09 -45.16
N GLU A 99 13.00 18.94 -45.21
CA GLU A 99 11.54 18.89 -45.29
C GLU A 99 10.89 19.50 -44.04
N LEU A 100 9.80 20.24 -44.23
CA LEU A 100 9.08 20.93 -43.13
C LEU A 100 8.75 19.97 -41.97
N GLY A 101 8.37 18.73 -42.27
CA GLY A 101 8.06 17.70 -41.27
C GLY A 101 9.26 17.27 -40.40
N LEU A 102 10.48 17.44 -40.90
CA LEU A 102 11.74 17.10 -40.21
C LEU A 102 12.45 18.35 -39.65
N MET A 103 11.84 19.52 -39.78
CA MET A 103 12.47 20.77 -39.39
C MET A 103 12.69 20.85 -37.86
N ASP A 104 11.73 20.36 -37.07
CA ASP A 104 11.82 20.34 -35.60
C ASP A 104 12.92 19.40 -35.08
N SER A 105 13.19 18.27 -35.75
CA SER A 105 14.32 17.39 -35.39
C SER A 105 15.65 18.02 -35.78
N HIS A 106 15.73 18.60 -36.98
CA HIS A 106 16.91 19.34 -37.41
C HIS A 106 17.29 20.46 -36.43
N TYR A 107 16.35 21.28 -35.93
CA TYR A 107 16.70 22.37 -35.02
C TYR A 107 17.35 21.91 -33.71
N LYS A 108 16.97 20.72 -33.22
CA LYS A 108 17.57 20.13 -32.02
C LYS A 108 19.03 19.76 -32.24
N GLU A 109 19.38 19.32 -33.44
CA GLU A 109 20.71 18.80 -33.78
C GLU A 109 21.57 19.79 -34.58
N CYS A 110 20.96 20.85 -35.10
CA CYS A 110 21.62 21.82 -35.96
C CYS A 110 22.77 22.49 -35.20
N LYS A 111 23.97 22.38 -35.76
CA LYS A 111 25.23 22.92 -35.21
C LYS A 111 25.18 24.43 -34.97
N HIS A 112 24.35 25.14 -35.71
CA HIS A 112 24.24 26.61 -35.67
C HIS A 112 23.10 27.11 -34.77
N THR A 113 22.26 26.21 -34.24
CA THR A 113 21.24 26.58 -33.25
C THR A 113 21.93 27.10 -31.99
N ILE A 114 21.50 28.27 -31.53
CA ILE A 114 21.97 28.89 -30.29
C ILE A 114 21.10 28.39 -29.13
N GLN A 115 21.76 27.92 -28.08
CA GLN A 115 21.12 27.50 -26.84
C GLN A 115 21.75 28.19 -25.64
N ASN A 116 20.99 28.37 -24.58
CA ASN A 116 21.53 28.84 -23.31
C ASN A 116 22.32 27.70 -22.66
N CYS A 117 23.41 28.03 -21.97
CA CYS A 117 24.10 27.07 -21.12
C CYS A 117 23.14 26.48 -20.07
N GLN A 118 23.24 25.17 -19.83
CA GLN A 118 22.43 24.47 -18.84
C GLN A 118 23.00 24.54 -17.42
N ASN A 119 24.23 25.05 -17.26
CA ASN A 119 24.84 25.21 -15.94
C ASN A 119 24.19 26.38 -15.20
N GLU A 120 23.71 26.11 -13.98
CA GLU A 120 23.10 27.13 -13.11
C GLU A 120 24.05 28.32 -12.92
N GLY A 121 23.56 29.53 -13.20
CA GLY A 121 24.34 30.77 -13.09
C GLY A 121 25.10 31.17 -14.36
N CYS A 122 25.21 30.30 -15.36
CA CYS A 122 25.77 30.67 -16.66
C CYS A 122 24.69 31.28 -17.55
N GLN A 123 24.91 32.50 -18.05
CA GLN A 123 23.99 33.22 -18.94
C GLN A 123 24.44 33.19 -20.41
N ASP A 124 25.47 32.42 -20.72
CA ASP A 124 26.05 32.37 -22.06
C ASP A 124 25.10 31.70 -23.05
N LYS A 125 25.05 32.28 -24.25
CA LYS A 125 24.35 31.74 -25.42
C LYS A 125 25.37 31.12 -26.36
N ILE A 126 25.30 29.80 -26.54
CA ILE A 126 26.32 29.01 -27.23
C ILE A 126 25.69 28.30 -28.42
N LYS A 127 26.36 28.30 -29.57
CA LYS A 127 25.97 27.47 -30.72
C LYS A 127 26.20 25.99 -30.38
N ASN A 128 25.32 25.10 -30.82
CA ASN A 128 25.46 23.64 -30.60
C ASN A 128 26.86 23.10 -30.99
N LEU A 129 27.47 23.63 -32.05
CA LEU A 129 28.83 23.28 -32.47
C LEU A 129 29.88 23.47 -31.36
N ASN A 130 29.73 24.52 -30.55
CA ASN A 130 30.69 24.92 -29.51
C ASN A 130 30.22 24.49 -28.11
N LEU A 131 29.10 23.78 -28.01
CA LEU A 131 28.49 23.44 -26.74
C LEU A 131 29.37 22.47 -25.94
N GLU A 132 29.96 21.47 -26.60
CA GLU A 132 30.84 20.49 -25.93
C GLU A 132 32.14 21.14 -25.42
N GLU A 133 32.73 22.06 -26.20
CA GLU A 133 33.89 22.83 -25.74
C GLU A 133 33.52 23.73 -24.56
N HIS A 134 32.38 24.42 -24.63
CA HIS A 134 31.89 25.25 -23.54
C HIS A 134 31.65 24.40 -22.27
N LYS A 135 31.01 23.24 -22.36
CA LYS A 135 30.77 22.36 -21.21
C LYS A 135 32.06 22.01 -20.44
N GLN A 136 33.17 21.81 -21.15
CA GLN A 136 34.46 21.52 -20.54
C GLN A 136 35.11 22.74 -19.86
N LYS A 137 34.90 23.94 -20.41
CA LYS A 137 35.54 25.19 -19.94
C LYS A 137 34.63 26.07 -19.07
N CYS A 138 33.34 25.77 -18.99
CA CYS A 138 32.36 26.58 -18.28
C CYS A 138 32.74 26.71 -16.80
N GLN A 139 32.87 27.93 -16.30
CA GLN A 139 33.24 28.20 -14.90
C GLN A 139 32.10 27.82 -13.94
N PHE A 140 30.86 27.77 -14.42
CA PHE A 140 29.70 27.35 -13.63
C PHE A 140 29.49 25.83 -13.64
N ARG A 141 30.38 25.05 -14.29
CA ARG A 141 30.27 23.59 -14.26
C ARG A 141 30.59 23.07 -12.86
N LYS A 142 29.85 22.03 -12.45
CA LYS A 142 30.06 21.33 -11.19
C LYS A 142 31.14 20.27 -11.36
N VAL A 143 32.10 20.23 -10.44
CA VAL A 143 33.18 19.25 -10.38
C VAL A 143 33.25 18.63 -9.00
N THR A 144 33.72 17.39 -8.93
CA THR A 144 33.96 16.69 -7.67
C THR A 144 35.40 16.96 -7.24
N CYS A 145 35.59 17.37 -5.98
CA CYS A 145 36.93 17.49 -5.41
C CYS A 145 37.56 16.10 -5.22
N ASP A 146 38.78 15.88 -5.73
CA ASP A 146 39.46 14.58 -5.60
C ASP A 146 39.86 14.22 -4.15
N GLN A 147 39.95 15.23 -3.27
CA GLN A 147 40.40 15.05 -1.89
C GLN A 147 39.23 14.83 -0.93
N CYS A 148 38.19 15.67 -1.00
CA CYS A 148 37.06 15.62 -0.06
C CYS A 148 35.77 15.07 -0.69
N LEU A 149 35.77 14.77 -1.99
CA LEU A 149 34.65 14.20 -2.75
C LEU A 149 33.38 15.09 -2.79
N VAL A 150 33.48 16.34 -2.33
CA VAL A 150 32.37 17.31 -2.42
C VAL A 150 32.26 17.86 -3.84
N ILE A 151 31.02 17.95 -4.32
CA ILE A 151 30.70 18.60 -5.59
C ILE A 151 30.61 20.11 -5.37
N TYR A 152 31.32 20.89 -6.17
CA TYR A 152 31.31 22.36 -6.12
C TYR A 152 31.39 22.96 -7.53
N MET A 153 31.01 24.24 -7.66
CA MET A 153 31.14 24.98 -8.92
C MET A 153 32.55 25.57 -9.05
N ILE A 154 33.19 25.48 -10.21
CA ILE A 154 34.56 26.00 -10.41
C ILE A 154 34.68 27.48 -10.10
N SER A 155 33.64 28.26 -10.40
CA SER A 155 33.58 29.70 -10.10
C SER A 155 33.54 30.01 -8.60
N GLN A 156 33.34 29.01 -7.75
CA GLN A 156 33.39 29.14 -6.30
C GLN A 156 34.70 28.55 -5.77
N ASP A 157 35.41 29.32 -4.95
CA ASP A 157 36.61 28.82 -4.27
C ASP A 157 36.23 27.64 -3.34
N HIS A 158 36.92 26.51 -3.54
CA HIS A 158 36.70 25.30 -2.75
C HIS A 158 37.75 25.14 -1.65
N ASN A 159 37.31 25.11 -0.39
CA ASN A 159 38.16 24.87 0.76
C ASN A 159 37.92 23.46 1.31
N CYS A 160 38.80 22.52 0.93
CA CYS A 160 38.72 21.10 1.32
C CYS A 160 38.62 20.93 2.84
N ILE A 161 39.40 21.69 3.61
CA ILE A 161 39.45 21.55 5.08
C ILE A 161 38.10 21.92 5.68
N ARG A 162 37.48 23.00 5.21
CA ARG A 162 36.15 23.41 5.67
C ARG A 162 35.10 22.35 5.32
N SER A 163 35.12 21.85 4.08
CA SER A 163 34.18 20.84 3.61
C SER A 163 34.31 19.52 4.39
N MET A 164 35.54 19.05 4.62
CA MET A 164 35.80 17.84 5.41
C MET A 164 35.40 18.03 6.88
N LYS A 165 35.70 19.19 7.47
CA LYS A 165 35.26 19.49 8.84
C LYS A 165 33.75 19.43 8.98
N GLN A 166 33.02 20.01 8.02
CA GLN A 166 31.57 19.95 7.98
C GLN A 166 31.07 18.50 7.84
N GLN A 167 31.66 17.68 6.96
CA GLN A 167 31.31 16.27 6.85
C GLN A 167 31.50 15.50 8.17
N ILE A 168 32.58 15.77 8.90
CA ILE A 168 32.84 15.17 10.21
C ILE A 168 31.79 15.62 11.24
N ASP A 169 31.46 16.91 11.26
CA ASP A 169 30.44 17.46 12.17
C ASP A 169 29.06 16.84 11.87
N ASP A 170 28.69 16.71 10.59
CA ASP A 170 27.46 16.07 10.14
C ASP A 170 27.43 14.58 10.52
N GLN A 171 28.54 13.85 10.33
CA GLN A 171 28.66 12.45 10.75
C GLN A 171 28.54 12.31 12.27
N ASN A 172 29.16 13.19 13.04
CA ASN A 172 29.07 13.19 14.50
C ASN A 172 27.62 13.42 14.97
N LEU A 173 26.88 14.31 14.30
CA LEU A 173 25.47 14.53 14.60
C LEU A 173 24.65 13.25 14.37
N ILE A 174 24.85 12.58 13.22
CA ILE A 174 24.16 11.31 12.90
C ILE A 174 24.54 10.23 13.92
N ILE A 175 25.82 10.08 14.25
CA ILE A 175 26.30 9.11 15.24
C ILE A 175 25.63 9.35 16.59
N ASN A 176 25.51 10.61 17.02
CA ASN A 176 24.87 10.94 18.29
C ASN A 176 23.37 10.61 18.27
N GLN A 177 22.68 10.87 17.16
CA GLN A 177 21.27 10.48 16.99
C GLN A 177 21.11 8.94 17.03
N LEU A 178 21.96 8.20 16.33
CA LEU A 178 21.95 6.73 16.33
C LEU A 178 22.22 6.17 17.73
N LYS A 179 23.15 6.76 18.49
CA LYS A 179 23.42 6.36 19.88
C LYS A 179 22.16 6.50 20.75
N GLN A 180 21.41 7.60 20.62
CA GLN A 180 20.17 7.80 21.37
C GLN A 180 19.11 6.77 20.98
N LEU A 181 18.96 6.48 19.68
CA LEU A 181 18.03 5.46 19.20
C LEU A 181 18.37 4.06 19.73
N VAL A 182 19.66 3.71 19.77
CA VAL A 182 20.12 2.42 20.32
C VAL A 182 19.80 2.32 21.81
N LEU A 183 20.03 3.38 22.60
CA LEU A 183 19.70 3.39 24.02
C LEU A 183 18.20 3.22 24.26
N GLN A 184 17.36 3.91 23.48
CA GLN A 184 15.91 3.75 23.55
C GLN A 184 15.48 2.32 23.20
N GLN A 185 16.04 1.76 22.12
CA GLN A 185 15.76 0.38 21.72
C GLN A 185 16.15 -0.64 22.80
N GLN A 186 17.31 -0.45 23.45
CA GLN A 186 17.74 -1.30 24.56
C GLN A 186 16.79 -1.23 25.76
N ALA A 187 16.33 -0.03 26.13
CA ALA A 187 15.34 0.14 27.19
C ALA A 187 14.03 -0.59 26.88
N THR A 188 13.49 -0.40 25.67
CA THR A 188 12.28 -1.10 25.22
C THR A 188 12.47 -2.63 25.20
N GLN A 189 13.64 -3.13 24.78
CA GLN A 189 13.94 -4.56 24.81
C GLN A 189 13.97 -5.10 26.26
N GLN A 190 14.52 -4.35 27.22
CA GLN A 190 14.51 -4.76 28.62
C GLN A 190 13.09 -4.84 29.18
N GLU A 191 12.23 -3.86 28.87
CA GLU A 191 10.82 -3.87 29.26
C GLU A 191 10.08 -5.08 28.67
N GLN A 192 10.27 -5.36 27.37
CA GLN A 192 9.69 -6.53 26.72
C GLN A 192 10.17 -7.84 27.36
N GLN A 193 11.47 -7.95 27.68
CA GLN A 193 12.01 -9.13 28.37
C GLN A 193 11.40 -9.31 29.77
N GLN A 194 11.15 -8.24 30.51
CA GLN A 194 10.46 -8.31 31.80
C GLN A 194 9.02 -8.79 31.63
N GLN A 195 8.28 -8.27 30.64
CA GLN A 195 6.92 -8.73 30.34
C GLN A 195 6.90 -10.22 29.97
N ILE A 196 7.84 -10.69 29.15
CA ILE A 196 7.97 -12.11 28.80
C ILE A 196 8.20 -12.97 30.04
N LYS A 197 9.08 -12.55 30.96
CA LYS A 197 9.32 -13.28 32.23
C LYS A 197 8.04 -13.38 33.06
N ILE A 198 7.25 -12.31 33.16
CA ILE A 198 5.97 -12.31 33.88
C ILE A 198 4.99 -13.29 33.22
N LEU A 199 4.88 -13.27 31.89
CA LEU A 199 4.02 -14.20 31.15
C LEU A 199 4.42 -15.66 31.38
N GLN A 200 5.73 -15.96 31.37
CA GLN A 200 6.24 -17.31 31.68
C GLN A 200 5.84 -17.77 33.09
N GLN A 201 5.98 -16.91 34.10
CA GLN A 201 5.56 -17.22 35.48
C GLN A 201 4.05 -17.49 35.60
N LEU A 202 3.22 -16.82 34.78
CA LEU A 202 1.78 -17.08 34.76
C LEU A 202 1.43 -18.44 34.13
N ILE A 203 2.22 -18.91 33.16
CA ILE A 203 2.07 -20.23 32.53
C ILE A 203 2.53 -21.33 33.49
N GLU A 204 3.58 -21.10 34.29
CA GLU A 204 4.15 -22.08 35.23
C GLU A 204 3.35 -22.26 36.53
N ARG A 205 2.35 -21.42 36.81
CA ARG A 205 1.43 -21.69 37.93
C ARG A 205 0.73 -23.03 37.67
N PRO A 206 0.82 -24.03 38.58
CA PRO A 206 0.17 -25.30 38.36
C PRO A 206 -1.33 -25.07 38.30
N GLN A 207 -1.92 -25.19 37.11
CA GLN A 207 -3.34 -25.45 36.96
C GLN A 207 -3.57 -26.86 37.52
N GLY A 208 -3.74 -26.95 38.84
CA GLY A 208 -3.95 -28.18 39.58
C GLY A 208 -5.31 -28.79 39.28
N GLN A 209 -5.55 -29.22 38.05
CA GLN A 209 -6.68 -30.08 37.71
C GLN A 209 -6.29 -31.52 38.08
N LYS A 210 -6.50 -31.89 39.36
CA LYS A 210 -6.37 -33.30 39.79
C LYS A 210 -7.46 -34.11 39.08
N TYR A 211 -7.11 -34.80 37.99
CA TYR A 211 -8.03 -35.74 37.35
C TYR A 211 -8.14 -37.02 38.19
N LEU A 212 -9.37 -37.55 38.34
CA LEU A 212 -9.56 -38.86 38.96
C LEU A 212 -8.94 -39.95 38.07
N VAL A 213 -8.16 -40.83 38.68
CA VAL A 213 -7.53 -41.96 37.98
C VAL A 213 -8.04 -43.31 38.48
N CYS A 214 -8.05 -44.29 37.57
CA CYS A 214 -8.24 -45.70 37.90
C CYS A 214 -6.99 -46.25 38.61
N ASP A 215 -7.05 -47.50 39.08
CA ASP A 215 -5.95 -48.10 39.85
C ASP A 215 -4.68 -48.36 39.01
N LYS A 216 -4.77 -48.21 37.69
CA LYS A 216 -3.65 -48.24 36.74
C LYS A 216 -3.16 -46.84 36.31
N GLY A 217 -3.68 -45.76 36.91
CA GLY A 217 -3.28 -44.38 36.59
C GLY A 217 -3.99 -43.73 35.39
N HIS A 218 -4.89 -44.43 34.70
CA HIS A 218 -5.64 -43.84 33.57
C HIS A 218 -6.78 -42.93 34.04
N GLN A 219 -7.07 -41.88 33.27
CA GLN A 219 -8.15 -40.93 33.55
C GLN A 219 -9.54 -41.59 33.56
N LEU A 220 -10.32 -41.27 34.59
CA LEU A 220 -11.72 -41.63 34.71
C LEU A 220 -12.59 -40.51 34.15
N ILE A 221 -13.61 -40.88 33.38
CA ILE A 221 -14.65 -39.98 32.90
C ILE A 221 -15.93 -40.17 33.70
N TRP A 222 -16.69 -39.08 33.84
CA TRP A 222 -18.03 -39.09 34.39
C TRP A 222 -19.02 -39.62 33.37
N ILE A 223 -19.94 -40.47 33.81
CA ILE A 223 -20.98 -41.08 32.98
C ILE A 223 -22.34 -41.00 33.70
N ASN A 224 -23.42 -41.11 32.92
CA ASN A 224 -24.79 -41.26 33.43
C ASN A 224 -24.90 -42.46 34.39
N PRO A 225 -25.86 -42.42 35.34
CA PRO A 225 -25.91 -43.38 36.43
C PRO A 225 -26.21 -44.77 35.90
N LEU A 226 -25.34 -45.72 36.26
CA LEU A 226 -25.57 -47.14 36.01
C LEU A 226 -25.86 -47.84 37.34
N TYR A 227 -27.06 -48.40 37.44
CA TYR A 227 -27.51 -49.09 38.64
C TYR A 227 -27.11 -50.57 38.63
N ASN A 228 -26.84 -51.11 39.82
CA ASN A 228 -26.56 -52.53 40.07
C ASN A 228 -25.38 -53.12 39.27
N GLN A 229 -24.42 -52.27 38.90
CA GLN A 229 -23.25 -52.71 38.16
C GLN A 229 -22.09 -53.11 39.08
N LYS A 230 -21.30 -54.08 38.63
CA LYS A 230 -20.11 -54.55 39.34
C LYS A 230 -18.99 -53.51 39.26
N CYS A 231 -18.62 -52.95 40.41
CA CYS A 231 -17.54 -51.97 40.46
C CYS A 231 -16.17 -52.62 40.20
N GLY A 232 -15.37 -52.02 39.33
CA GLY A 232 -14.02 -52.47 38.98
C GLY A 232 -13.00 -52.44 40.13
N ARG A 233 -13.36 -51.84 41.28
CA ARG A 233 -12.55 -51.77 42.52
C ARG A 233 -13.08 -52.70 43.62
N CYS A 234 -14.27 -52.46 44.17
CA CYS A 234 -14.79 -53.27 45.27
C CYS A 234 -15.45 -54.59 44.81
N LEU A 235 -15.66 -54.79 43.51
CA LEU A 235 -16.28 -55.98 42.91
C LEU A 235 -17.71 -56.28 43.40
N GLN A 236 -18.32 -55.37 44.17
CA GLN A 236 -19.70 -55.44 44.59
C GLN A 236 -20.60 -54.79 43.54
N ASN A 237 -21.85 -55.28 43.47
CA ASN A 237 -22.92 -54.57 42.77
C ASN A 237 -23.29 -53.37 43.63
N ASN A 238 -22.88 -52.18 43.19
CA ASN A 238 -23.23 -50.96 43.89
C ASN A 238 -24.54 -50.42 43.35
N GLU A 239 -25.26 -49.69 44.21
CA GLU A 239 -26.50 -49.03 43.84
C GLU A 239 -26.29 -48.06 42.67
N ILE A 240 -25.20 -47.28 42.63
CA ILE A 240 -24.91 -46.33 41.53
C ILE A 240 -23.42 -46.31 41.13
N SER A 241 -23.14 -46.46 39.83
CA SER A 241 -21.84 -46.25 39.19
C SER A 241 -21.84 -45.04 38.27
N ARG A 242 -20.84 -44.15 38.45
CA ARG A 242 -20.74 -42.85 37.77
C ARG A 242 -19.41 -42.60 37.07
N PHE A 243 -18.43 -43.49 37.23
CA PHE A 243 -17.12 -43.34 36.62
C PHE A 243 -16.81 -44.48 35.68
N LYS A 244 -16.22 -44.17 34.53
CA LYS A 244 -15.70 -45.16 33.59
C LYS A 244 -14.26 -44.84 33.23
N CYS A 245 -13.41 -45.85 33.24
CA CYS A 245 -12.07 -45.72 32.67
C CYS A 245 -12.17 -45.92 31.15
N GLN A 246 -11.82 -44.90 30.36
CA GLN A 246 -11.85 -45.02 28.90
C GLN A 246 -10.92 -46.12 28.37
N GLN A 247 -9.78 -46.34 29.05
CA GLN A 247 -8.78 -47.31 28.61
C GLN A 247 -9.07 -48.73 29.11
N CYS A 248 -9.46 -48.87 30.39
CA CYS A 248 -9.73 -50.19 30.98
C CYS A 248 -11.18 -50.66 30.76
N GLN A 249 -12.07 -49.77 30.31
CA GLN A 249 -13.53 -49.96 30.19
C GLN A 249 -14.25 -50.37 31.51
N LYS A 250 -13.52 -50.48 32.62
CA LYS A 250 -14.05 -50.71 33.96
C LYS A 250 -14.81 -49.49 34.47
N ILE A 251 -15.92 -49.76 35.15
CA ILE A 251 -16.75 -48.75 35.80
C ILE A 251 -16.55 -48.77 37.31
N TYR A 252 -16.72 -47.62 37.95
CA TYR A 252 -16.47 -47.42 39.37
C TYR A 252 -17.69 -46.79 40.04
N CYS A 253 -18.03 -47.31 41.22
CA CYS A 253 -19.09 -46.75 42.04
C CYS A 253 -18.67 -45.45 42.69
N GLN A 254 -19.65 -44.59 42.96
CA GLN A 254 -19.44 -43.29 43.62
C GLN A 254 -18.76 -43.42 45.00
N SER A 255 -18.99 -44.54 45.69
CA SER A 255 -18.37 -44.83 46.99
C SER A 255 -16.88 -45.16 46.86
N CYS A 256 -16.47 -45.86 45.78
CA CYS A 256 -15.08 -46.27 45.55
C CYS A 256 -14.22 -45.15 44.94
N LYS A 257 -14.84 -44.27 44.17
CA LYS A 257 -14.22 -43.08 43.56
C LYS A 257 -15.21 -41.93 43.74
N LYS A 258 -14.95 -41.08 44.74
CA LYS A 258 -15.84 -39.95 45.05
C LYS A 258 -15.74 -38.89 43.96
N PRO A 259 -16.86 -38.32 43.48
CA PRO A 259 -16.81 -37.17 42.61
C PRO A 259 -16.11 -36.00 43.27
N TYR A 260 -15.36 -35.26 42.48
CA TYR A 260 -14.84 -33.95 42.82
C TYR A 260 -15.40 -32.96 41.80
N PHE A 261 -15.64 -31.75 42.27
CA PHE A 261 -16.07 -30.61 41.46
C PHE A 261 -15.20 -29.43 41.88
N TYR A 262 -14.96 -28.50 40.97
CA TYR A 262 -14.06 -27.36 41.20
C TYR A 262 -14.64 -26.12 40.55
N ASN A 263 -14.43 -24.95 41.16
CA ASN A 263 -14.87 -23.66 40.60
C ASN A 263 -16.32 -23.67 40.08
N GLN A 264 -17.24 -24.31 40.83
CA GLN A 264 -18.67 -24.40 40.49
C GLN A 264 -18.97 -25.22 39.23
N LYS A 265 -18.06 -26.13 38.83
CA LYS A 265 -18.22 -26.98 37.66
C LYS A 265 -18.29 -28.47 38.01
N CYS A 266 -19.18 -29.21 37.34
CA CYS A 266 -19.32 -30.66 37.49
C CYS A 266 -18.04 -31.40 37.06
N PRO A 267 -17.91 -32.72 37.33
CA PRO A 267 -16.75 -33.51 36.91
C PRO A 267 -16.44 -33.46 35.40
N SER A 268 -17.44 -33.20 34.56
CA SER A 268 -17.29 -33.01 33.11
C SER A 268 -17.00 -31.57 32.68
N ASN A 269 -16.74 -30.65 33.62
CA ASN A 269 -16.40 -29.23 33.40
C ASN A 269 -17.57 -28.33 32.94
N HIS A 270 -18.83 -28.75 33.12
CA HIS A 270 -20.00 -27.87 32.92
C HIS A 270 -20.31 -27.04 34.17
N GLN A 271 -20.87 -25.85 33.97
CA GLN A 271 -21.23 -24.95 35.06
C GLN A 271 -22.48 -25.45 35.79
N LEU A 272 -22.41 -25.60 37.12
CA LEU A 272 -23.55 -25.96 37.95
C LEU A 272 -24.54 -24.78 38.05
N GLN A 273 -25.84 -25.08 37.99
CA GLN A 273 -26.91 -24.10 38.12
C GLN A 273 -27.64 -24.30 39.45
N PHE A 274 -28.00 -23.20 40.12
CA PHE A 274 -28.74 -23.27 41.38
C PHE A 274 -30.25 -23.28 41.13
N ASP A 275 -30.90 -24.40 41.45
CA ASP A 275 -32.34 -24.55 41.43
C ASP A 275 -32.91 -24.34 42.85
N LYS A 276 -33.78 -23.34 43.02
CA LYS A 276 -34.37 -22.96 44.33
C LYS A 276 -35.33 -24.01 44.91
N ILE A 277 -35.84 -24.92 44.08
CA ILE A 277 -36.79 -25.96 44.47
C ILE A 277 -36.29 -27.28 43.88
N ALA A 278 -35.70 -28.13 44.70
CA ALA A 278 -35.37 -29.49 44.32
C ALA A 278 -36.65 -30.29 44.03
N ARG A 279 -36.65 -31.08 42.95
CA ARG A 279 -37.72 -32.05 42.67
C ARG A 279 -37.67 -33.14 43.74
N ALA A 280 -38.84 -33.68 44.10
CA ALA A 280 -38.91 -34.77 45.08
C ALA A 280 -38.05 -35.97 44.60
N SER A 281 -37.28 -36.56 45.52
CA SER A 281 -36.47 -37.77 45.33
C SER A 281 -35.11 -37.63 44.62
N ILE A 282 -34.53 -36.44 44.54
CA ILE A 282 -33.12 -36.25 44.12
C ILE A 282 -32.18 -36.66 45.26
N SER A 283 -31.05 -37.30 44.98
CA SER A 283 -29.97 -37.56 45.95
C SER A 283 -28.75 -36.72 45.64
N CYS A 284 -28.00 -36.30 46.66
CA CYS A 284 -26.74 -35.60 46.45
C CYS A 284 -25.66 -36.60 45.98
N ASP A 285 -25.09 -36.42 44.79
CA ASP A 285 -24.04 -37.30 44.23
C ASP A 285 -22.74 -37.28 45.06
N PHE A 286 -22.56 -36.27 45.91
CA PHE A 286 -21.37 -36.13 46.76
C PHE A 286 -21.50 -36.86 48.11
N CYS A 287 -22.65 -36.75 48.79
CA CYS A 287 -22.86 -37.34 50.11
C CYS A 287 -23.84 -38.51 50.14
N GLY A 288 -24.55 -38.80 49.06
CA GLY A 288 -25.51 -39.91 48.93
C GLY A 288 -26.82 -39.73 49.68
N GLU A 289 -26.89 -38.75 50.60
CA GLU A 289 -28.13 -38.38 51.29
C GLU A 289 -29.21 -37.96 50.27
N ILE A 290 -30.47 -38.27 50.57
CA ILE A 290 -31.67 -37.71 49.91
C ILE A 290 -32.10 -36.52 50.77
N PRO A 291 -31.40 -35.38 50.71
CA PRO A 291 -31.52 -34.36 51.73
C PRO A 291 -32.74 -33.47 51.45
N PHE A 292 -33.24 -33.49 50.20
CA PHE A 292 -34.10 -32.46 49.67
C PHE A 292 -35.56 -32.71 50.05
N LYS A 293 -36.00 -32.09 51.15
CA LYS A 293 -37.42 -31.86 51.38
C LYS A 293 -37.95 -30.92 50.29
N LYS A 294 -39.23 -31.05 49.93
CA LYS A 294 -39.89 -30.19 48.92
C LYS A 294 -39.72 -28.71 49.31
N GLY A 295 -38.88 -27.98 48.57
CA GLY A 295 -38.58 -26.56 48.81
C GLY A 295 -37.14 -26.20 49.21
N GLU A 296 -36.24 -27.17 49.38
CA GLU A 296 -34.80 -26.89 49.55
C GLU A 296 -34.07 -26.74 48.20
N GLY A 297 -33.02 -25.91 48.17
CA GLY A 297 -32.27 -25.62 46.94
C GLY A 297 -31.16 -26.64 46.64
N VAL A 298 -30.86 -26.85 45.35
CA VAL A 298 -29.85 -27.79 44.86
C VAL A 298 -29.03 -27.16 43.75
N TRP A 299 -27.73 -27.48 43.68
CA TRP A 299 -26.90 -27.16 42.53
C TRP A 299 -26.88 -28.35 41.59
N SER A 300 -27.32 -28.17 40.35
CA SER A 300 -27.48 -29.27 39.39
C SER A 300 -26.76 -28.97 38.06
N ASP A 301 -26.23 -30.01 37.44
CA ASP A 301 -25.95 -30.05 36.01
C ASP A 301 -26.88 -31.10 35.38
N ARG A 302 -27.81 -30.63 34.55
CA ARG A 302 -28.80 -31.47 33.89
C ARG A 302 -28.22 -32.30 32.74
N GLU A 303 -27.12 -31.86 32.14
CA GLU A 303 -26.47 -32.60 31.06
C GLU A 303 -25.72 -33.81 31.60
N CYS A 304 -25.07 -33.64 32.76
CA CYS A 304 -24.33 -34.72 33.41
C CYS A 304 -25.13 -35.46 34.49
N ASP A 305 -26.37 -35.08 34.76
CA ASP A 305 -27.20 -35.63 35.84
C ASP A 305 -26.43 -35.62 37.18
N PHE A 306 -25.87 -34.45 37.52
CA PHE A 306 -25.03 -34.27 38.71
C PHE A 306 -25.67 -33.26 39.66
N ASP A 307 -26.06 -33.73 40.84
CA ASP A 307 -26.77 -32.95 41.86
C ASP A 307 -25.96 -32.86 43.15
N ILE A 308 -25.81 -31.63 43.66
CA ILE A 308 -25.08 -31.38 44.91
C ILE A 308 -25.87 -30.50 45.87
N CYS A 309 -25.95 -30.94 47.13
CA CYS A 309 -26.61 -30.16 48.18
C CYS A 309 -25.79 -28.93 48.58
N ILE A 310 -26.48 -27.89 49.06
CA ILE A 310 -25.87 -26.60 49.46
C ILE A 310 -24.73 -26.80 50.46
N SER A 311 -24.89 -27.73 51.42
CA SER A 311 -23.86 -28.03 52.42
C SER A 311 -22.57 -28.58 51.80
N CYS A 312 -22.69 -29.53 50.86
CA CYS A 312 -21.54 -30.10 50.17
C CYS A 312 -20.92 -29.09 49.20
N TYR A 313 -21.74 -28.27 48.54
CA TYR A 313 -21.27 -27.19 47.68
C TYR A 313 -20.42 -26.18 48.47
N ASN A 314 -20.92 -25.68 49.60
CA ASN A 314 -20.23 -24.69 50.43
C ASN A 314 -18.93 -25.23 51.03
N LYS A 315 -18.91 -26.49 51.48
CA LYS A 315 -17.69 -27.12 52.02
C LYS A 315 -16.56 -27.23 51.00
N ALA A 316 -16.87 -27.32 49.71
CA ALA A 316 -15.86 -27.43 48.67
C ALA A 316 -15.34 -26.07 48.17
N GLN A 317 -15.91 -24.96 48.63
CA GLN A 317 -15.44 -23.59 48.31
C GLN A 317 -14.47 -23.04 49.36
N GLN A 318 -14.23 -23.78 50.46
CA GLN A 318 -13.28 -23.46 51.54
C GLN A 318 -11.97 -24.24 51.31
#